data_AF-A0A2V2RLH5-F1
#
_entry.id   AF-A0A2V2RLH5-F1
#
_cell.length_a   1.000
_cell.length_b   1.000
_cell.length_c   1.000
_cell.angle_alpha   90.00
_cell.angle_beta   90.00
_cell.angle_gamma   90.00
#
_symmetry.space_group_name_H-M   'P 1'
#
loop_
_entity.id
_entity.type
_entity.pdbx_description
1 polymer ?
#
loop_
_entity_poly.entity_id
_entity_poly.type
_entity_poly.pdbx_seq_one_letter_code
_entity_poly.pdbx_strand_id
1 'polypeptide(L)'
;QFARLGETGKTMISLVLPPGLPRSAGYPHVLPVPAGVTSALLLLKTRGGPYTSYSGSLETPEGRQVLKSEGLKSWAAGDGRIVPIPLPSAALQRGDYILRLKGHAGDKSEEVDVYSFRVVAH
;
A
#
# COMPACT_ATOMS: atom_id res chain seq x y z
N GLN A 1 -26.41 -33.83 6.88
CA GLN A 1 -26.05 -32.93 5.77
C GLN A 1 -25.64 -31.60 6.40
N PHE A 2 -24.33 -31.35 6.58
CA PHE A 2 -23.83 -30.16 7.25
C PHE A 2 -23.72 -29.03 6.23
N ALA A 3 -24.49 -27.96 6.43
CA ALA A 3 -24.44 -26.77 5.58
C ALA A 3 -23.06 -26.12 5.71
N ARG A 4 -22.42 -25.84 4.56
CA ARG A 4 -21.19 -25.03 4.47
C ARG A 4 -21.50 -23.64 5.04
N LEU A 5 -21.05 -23.37 6.25
CA LEU A 5 -20.72 -22.02 6.70
C LEU A 5 -19.44 -21.61 5.98
N GLY A 6 -19.59 -21.27 4.70
CA GLY A 6 -18.56 -20.70 3.86
C GLY A 6 -19.12 -19.47 3.17
N GLU A 7 -19.74 -18.57 3.95
CA GLU A 7 -19.88 -17.19 3.47
C GLU A 7 -18.48 -16.70 3.14
N THR A 8 -18.33 -16.18 1.93
CA THR A 8 -17.15 -15.60 1.31
C THR A 8 -16.49 -14.57 2.22
N GLY A 9 -15.72 -15.04 3.21
CA GLY A 9 -14.87 -14.20 4.03
C GLY A 9 -13.88 -13.51 3.09
N LYS A 10 -14.02 -12.19 2.96
CA LYS A 10 -13.11 -11.36 2.18
C LYS A 10 -11.73 -11.44 2.83
N THR A 11 -10.92 -12.43 2.45
CA THR A 11 -9.61 -12.65 3.06
C THR A 11 -8.72 -11.48 2.69
N MET A 12 -8.20 -10.82 3.72
CA MET A 12 -7.37 -9.62 3.58
C MET A 12 -6.00 -9.87 4.22
N ILE A 13 -4.97 -9.39 3.53
CA ILE A 13 -3.59 -9.37 4.03
C ILE A 13 -3.13 -7.93 4.21
N SER A 14 -2.18 -7.68 5.09
CA SER A 14 -1.58 -6.36 5.27
C SER A 14 -0.06 -6.40 5.26
N LEU A 15 0.55 -5.32 4.77
CA LEU A 15 1.99 -5.13 4.77
C LEU A 15 2.31 -3.72 5.24
N VAL A 16 3.19 -3.62 6.23
CA VAL A 16 3.68 -2.34 6.75
C VAL A 16 4.91 -1.92 5.96
N LEU A 17 4.89 -0.72 5.41
CA LEU A 17 5.98 -0.15 4.63
C LEU A 17 6.61 1.01 5.42
N PRO A 18 7.86 0.86 5.91
CA PRO A 18 8.63 1.98 6.44
C PRO A 18 9.04 2.93 5.31
N PRO A 19 9.25 4.22 5.61
CA PRO A 19 9.63 5.21 4.61
C PRO A 19 11.01 4.92 4.01
N GLY A 20 11.17 5.26 2.72
CA GLY A 20 12.43 5.20 2.00
C GLY A 20 12.61 3.96 1.13
N LEU A 21 13.56 4.07 0.20
CA LEU A 21 13.97 2.97 -0.67
C LEU A 21 15.07 2.13 0.01
N PRO A 22 14.97 0.80 -0.01
CA PRO A 22 16.02 -0.09 0.45
C PRO A 22 17.34 0.23 -0.26
N ARG A 23 18.42 0.40 0.49
CA ARG A 23 19.76 0.69 -0.05
C ARG A 23 20.50 -0.54 -0.61
N SER A 24 19.89 -1.72 -0.58
CA SER A 24 20.49 -2.98 -1.04
C SER A 24 19.63 -3.64 -2.11
N ALA A 25 20.25 -4.42 -2.99
CA ALA A 25 19.68 -5.01 -4.22
C ALA A 25 18.52 -6.02 -4.01
N GLY A 26 18.03 -6.19 -2.78
CA GLY A 26 16.84 -6.96 -2.48
C GLY A 26 15.70 -6.05 -2.02
N TYR A 27 14.50 -6.22 -2.59
CA TYR A 27 13.28 -5.62 -2.05
C TYR A 27 12.94 -6.34 -0.73
N PRO A 28 13.15 -5.72 0.45
CA PRO A 28 13.01 -6.39 1.73
C PRO A 28 11.55 -6.56 2.13
N HIS A 29 10.62 -5.83 1.47
CA HIS A 29 9.20 -5.89 1.73
C HIS A 29 8.53 -6.78 0.70
N VAL A 30 8.09 -7.96 1.13
CA VAL A 30 7.43 -8.94 0.29
C VAL A 30 5.97 -9.05 0.71
N LEU A 31 5.07 -8.90 -0.26
CA LEU A 31 3.64 -9.14 -0.10
C LEU A 31 3.27 -10.49 -0.72
N PRO A 32 3.09 -11.56 0.08
CA PRO A 32 2.52 -12.80 -0.42
C PRO A 32 1.01 -12.62 -0.63
N VAL A 33 0.54 -12.76 -1.87
CA VAL A 33 -0.89 -12.76 -2.22
C VAL A 33 -1.33 -14.20 -2.53
N PRO A 34 -1.73 -15.01 -1.54
CA PRO A 34 -2.20 -16.37 -1.79
C PRO A 34 -3.59 -16.40 -2.45
N ALA A 35 -3.90 -17.50 -3.11
CA ALA A 35 -5.23 -17.76 -3.67
C ALA A 35 -6.33 -17.60 -2.59
N GLY A 36 -7.42 -16.92 -2.95
CA GLY A 36 -8.52 -16.62 -2.03
C GLY A 36 -8.40 -15.29 -1.27
N VAL A 37 -7.24 -14.61 -1.33
CA VAL A 37 -7.12 -13.22 -0.89
C VAL A 37 -7.75 -12.30 -1.93
N THR A 38 -8.67 -11.46 -1.47
CA THR A 38 -9.44 -10.56 -2.33
C THR A 38 -9.03 -9.09 -2.13
N SER A 39 -8.25 -8.79 -1.09
CA SER A 39 -7.78 -7.44 -0.79
C SER A 39 -6.45 -7.47 -0.07
N ALA A 40 -5.57 -6.53 -0.42
CA ALA A 40 -4.35 -6.25 0.29
C ALA A 40 -4.43 -4.83 0.90
N LEU A 41 -3.86 -4.64 2.07
CA LEU A 41 -3.81 -3.36 2.76
C LEU A 41 -2.36 -2.95 2.99
N LEU A 42 -1.90 -1.93 2.29
CA LEU A 42 -0.58 -1.35 2.56
C LEU A 42 -0.72 -0.31 3.67
N LEU A 43 0.11 -0.43 4.69
CA LEU A 43 0.16 0.48 5.83
C LEU A 43 1.45 1.29 5.75
N LEU A 44 1.35 2.50 5.21
CA LEU A 44 2.49 3.35 4.93
C LEU A 44 2.85 4.17 6.16
N LYS A 45 4.03 3.93 6.72
CA LYS A 45 4.58 4.78 7.78
C LYS A 45 5.20 6.01 7.17
N THR A 46 4.83 7.17 7.67
CA THR A 46 5.43 8.45 7.31
C THR A 46 5.68 9.28 8.57
N ARG A 47 6.66 10.19 8.53
CA ARG A 47 6.94 11.11 9.66
C ARG A 47 5.77 12.08 9.93
N GLY A 48 4.80 12.15 9.03
CA GLY A 48 3.69 13.10 9.13
C GLY A 48 4.09 14.50 8.69
N GLY A 49 3.18 15.44 8.82
CA GLY A 49 3.33 16.81 8.36
C GLY A 49 2.00 17.55 8.46
N PRO A 50 1.91 18.81 7.99
CA PRO A 50 0.69 19.61 8.04
C PRO A 50 -0.37 19.15 7.00
N TYR A 51 -0.42 17.86 6.68
CA TYR A 51 -1.31 17.30 5.66
C TYR A 51 -2.66 16.88 6.22
N THR A 52 -3.74 17.33 5.58
CA THR A 52 -5.13 16.99 5.94
C THR A 52 -5.63 15.74 5.19
N SER A 53 -4.95 15.36 4.10
CA SER A 53 -5.21 14.14 3.34
C SER A 53 -3.97 13.71 2.55
N TYR A 54 -4.03 12.50 2.00
CA TYR A 54 -2.96 11.91 1.23
C TYR A 54 -3.48 11.34 -0.10
N SER A 55 -2.58 11.20 -1.07
CA SER A 55 -2.82 10.40 -2.28
C SER A 55 -1.66 9.45 -2.52
N GLY A 56 -1.96 8.23 -2.94
CA GLY A 56 -0.97 7.23 -3.31
C GLY A 56 -1.03 6.90 -4.79
N SER A 57 0.13 6.76 -5.43
CA SER A 57 0.25 6.21 -6.79
C SER A 57 1.12 4.96 -6.76
N LEU A 58 0.52 3.84 -7.12
CA LEU A 58 1.18 2.55 -7.28
C LEU A 58 1.63 2.41 -8.73
N GLU A 59 2.91 2.16 -8.92
CA GLU A 59 3.58 2.11 -10.22
C GLU A 59 4.46 0.86 -10.29
N THR A 60 4.65 0.33 -11.50
CA THR A 60 5.74 -0.63 -11.74
C THR A 60 7.07 0.12 -11.91
N PRO A 61 8.25 -0.53 -11.79
CA PRO A 61 9.55 0.09 -12.01
C PRO A 61 9.71 0.73 -13.40
N GLU A 62 8.95 0.26 -14.38
CA GLU A 62 8.92 0.82 -15.74
C GLU A 62 8.11 2.12 -15.84
N GLY A 63 7.51 2.59 -14.73
CA GLY A 63 6.72 3.81 -14.66
C GLY A 63 5.25 3.63 -15.05
N ARG A 64 4.75 2.40 -15.20
CA ARG A 64 3.34 2.17 -15.49
C ARG A 64 2.51 2.32 -14.21
N GLN A 65 1.57 3.26 -14.20
CA GLN A 65 0.61 3.39 -13.10
C GLN A 65 -0.36 2.20 -13.08
N VAL A 66 -0.43 1.54 -11.93
CA VAL A 66 -1.29 0.38 -11.65
C VAL A 66 -2.53 0.81 -10.89
N LEU A 67 -2.37 1.71 -9.92
CA LEU A 67 -3.48 2.27 -9.15
C LEU A 67 -3.14 3.70 -8.73
N LYS A 68 -4.18 4.52 -8.63
CA LYS A 68 -4.14 5.81 -7.94
C LYS A 68 -5.25 5.84 -6.88
N SER A 69 -4.92 6.33 -5.69
CA SER A 69 -5.87 6.51 -4.59
C SER A 69 -5.75 7.92 -4.04
N GLU A 70 -6.89 8.57 -3.78
CA GLU A 70 -6.96 9.98 -3.38
C GLU A 70 -7.82 10.12 -2.13
N GLY A 71 -7.69 11.25 -1.42
CA GLY A 71 -8.48 11.53 -0.22
C GLY A 71 -8.18 10.60 0.97
N LEU A 72 -7.02 9.93 0.96
CA LEU A 72 -6.63 8.98 1.98
C LEU A 72 -6.48 9.67 3.34
N LYS A 73 -7.13 9.10 4.36
CA LYS A 73 -7.01 9.55 5.74
C LYS A 73 -5.92 8.78 6.45
N SER A 74 -5.25 9.44 7.37
CA SER A 74 -4.19 8.85 8.17
C SER A 74 -4.53 8.92 9.66
N TRP A 75 -4.00 8.00 10.43
CA TRP A 75 -4.06 8.05 11.89
C TRP A 75 -2.65 8.20 12.48
N ALA A 76 -2.58 8.73 13.70
CA ALA A 76 -1.32 8.87 14.42
C ALA A 76 -0.80 7.51 14.88
N ALA A 77 0.52 7.30 14.77
CA ALA A 77 1.18 6.08 15.22
C ALA A 77 2.61 6.40 15.69
N GLY A 78 2.81 6.47 17.00
CA GLY A 78 4.10 6.87 17.59
C GLY A 78 4.46 8.32 17.22
N ASP A 79 5.69 8.52 16.73
CA ASP A 79 6.21 9.79 16.23
C ASP A 79 5.75 10.14 14.80
N GLY A 80 4.98 9.25 14.16
CA GLY A 80 4.56 9.42 12.77
C GLY A 80 3.07 9.20 12.53
N ARG A 81 2.73 8.93 11.28
CA ARG A 81 1.38 8.63 10.83
C ARG A 81 1.37 7.36 9.99
N ILE A 82 0.25 6.66 10.00
CA ILE A 82 0.00 5.55 9.09
C ILE A 82 -1.07 5.96 8.08
N VAL A 83 -0.75 5.78 6.80
CA VAL A 83 -1.69 5.94 5.69
C VAL A 83 -2.07 4.54 5.17
N PRO A 84 -3.34 4.12 5.27
CA PRO A 84 -3.82 2.88 4.68
C PRO A 84 -4.04 3.05 3.18
N ILE A 85 -3.59 2.08 2.37
CA ILE A 85 -3.97 1.99 0.96
C ILE A 85 -4.57 0.60 0.71
N PRO A 86 -5.90 0.50 0.56
CA PRO A 86 -6.52 -0.74 0.14
C PRO A 86 -6.26 -0.97 -1.35
N LEU A 87 -5.85 -2.19 -1.69
CA LEU A 87 -5.56 -2.64 -3.04
C LEU A 87 -6.42 -3.88 -3.33
N PRO A 88 -7.14 -3.94 -4.46
CA PRO A 88 -7.72 -5.19 -4.91
C PRO A 88 -6.60 -6.14 -5.29
N SER A 89 -6.61 -7.38 -4.78
CA SER A 89 -5.59 -8.37 -5.12
C SER A 89 -5.54 -8.66 -6.63
N ALA A 90 -6.68 -8.55 -7.32
CA ALA A 90 -6.78 -8.69 -8.76
C ALA A 90 -5.99 -7.63 -9.57
N ALA A 91 -5.62 -6.49 -8.96
CA ALA A 91 -4.75 -5.49 -9.59
C ALA A 91 -3.26 -5.75 -9.36
N LEU A 92 -2.91 -6.73 -8.51
CA LEU A 92 -1.54 -7.06 -8.15
C LEU A 92 -1.10 -8.30 -8.94
N GLN A 93 -0.16 -8.07 -9.86
CA GLN A 93 0.57 -9.13 -10.52
C GLN A 93 1.84 -9.43 -9.72
N ARG A 94 2.42 -10.62 -9.95
CA ARG A 94 3.74 -10.92 -9.41
C ARG A 94 4.76 -9.95 -10.01
N GLY A 95 5.52 -9.25 -9.16
CA GLY A 95 6.47 -8.25 -9.62
C GLY A 95 6.87 -7.25 -8.55
N ASP A 96 7.71 -6.32 -8.94
CA ASP A 96 8.16 -5.22 -8.12
C ASP A 96 7.24 -4.01 -8.30
N TYR A 97 7.09 -3.22 -7.23
CA TYR A 97 6.21 -2.06 -7.21
C TYR A 97 6.87 -0.91 -6.48
N ILE A 98 6.61 0.29 -6.98
CA ILE A 98 6.96 1.57 -6.36
C ILE A 98 5.65 2.25 -5.98
N LEU A 99 5.56 2.74 -4.75
CA LEU A 99 4.42 3.47 -4.25
C LEU A 99 4.88 4.85 -3.80
N ARG A 100 4.35 5.88 -4.44
CA ARG A 100 4.62 7.27 -4.07
C ARG A 100 3.47 7.80 -3.25
N LEU A 101 3.80 8.44 -2.13
CA LEU A 101 2.83 9.07 -1.25
C LEU A 101 2.97 10.58 -1.36
N LYS A 102 1.86 11.25 -1.68
CA LYS A 102 1.76 12.70 -1.63
C LYS A 102 0.86 13.14 -0.49
N GLY A 103 1.27 14.18 0.22
CA GLY A 103 0.52 14.84 1.28
C GLY A 103 -0.12 16.10 0.74
N HIS A 104 -1.34 16.39 1.19
CA HIS A 104 -2.14 17.54 0.75
C HIS A 104 -2.47 18.44 1.93
N ALA A 105 -2.23 19.74 1.78
CA ALA A 105 -2.48 20.78 2.77
C ALA A 105 -3.08 22.01 2.08
N GLY A 106 -4.42 22.10 2.05
CA GLY A 106 -5.12 23.09 1.23
C GLY A 106 -4.85 22.84 -0.25
N ASP A 107 -4.51 23.89 -1.01
CA ASP A 107 -4.13 23.81 -2.43
C ASP A 107 -2.70 23.30 -2.68
N LYS A 108 -1.93 23.05 -1.63
CA LYS A 108 -0.55 22.55 -1.76
C LYS A 108 -0.53 21.03 -1.67
N SER A 109 0.26 20.42 -2.55
CA SER A 109 0.60 19.00 -2.47
C SER A 109 2.09 18.80 -2.67
N GLU A 110 2.67 17.86 -1.94
CA GLU A 110 4.09 17.49 -2.06
C GLU A 110 4.28 15.99 -1.90
N GLU A 111 5.35 15.45 -2.49
CA GLU A 111 5.76 14.06 -2.27
C GLU A 111 6.35 13.96 -0.86
N VAL A 112 5.77 13.09 -0.04
CA VAL A 112 6.13 12.91 1.37
C VAL A 112 7.14 11.78 1.51
N ASP A 113 6.86 10.65 0.85
CA ASP A 113 7.65 9.44 0.94
C ASP A 113 7.48 8.57 -0.30
N VAL A 114 8.47 7.73 -0.57
CA VAL A 114 8.45 6.68 -1.60
C VAL A 114 8.77 5.34 -0.97
N TYR A 115 8.01 4.32 -1.36
CA TYR A 115 8.08 2.96 -0.84
C TYR A 115 8.28 1.98 -1.99
N SER A 116 8.92 0.84 -1.70
CA SER A 116 9.05 -0.25 -2.66
C SER A 116 8.75 -1.60 -2.02
N PHE A 117 8.07 -2.48 -2.73
CA PHE A 117 7.78 -3.84 -2.30
C PHE A 117 7.65 -4.80 -3.48
N ARG A 118 7.74 -6.09 -3.21
CA ARG A 118 7.59 -7.17 -4.21
C ARG A 118 6.38 -8.03 -3.91
N VAL A 119 5.59 -8.33 -4.93
CA VAL A 119 4.53 -9.35 -4.90
C VAL A 119 5.11 -10.67 -5.41
N VAL A 120 4.99 -11.75 -4.62
CA VAL A 120 5.61 -13.06 -4.94
C VAL A 120 4.64 -14.21 -5.15
N ALA A 121 3.37 -14.09 -4.76
CA ALA A 121 2.41 -15.18 -4.88
C ALA A 121 1.19 -14.75 -5.70
N HIS A 122 0.62 -15.73 -6.39
CA HIS A 122 -0.73 -15.73 -6.94
C HIS A 122 -1.18 -17.19 -7.08
#